data_AF-A0AAW6JVM9-F1
#
_entry.id   AF-A0AAW6JVM9-F1
#
_cell.length_a   1.000
_cell.length_b   1.000
_cell.length_c   1.000
_cell.angle_alpha   90.00
_cell.angle_beta   90.00
_cell.angle_gamma   90.00
#
_symmetry.space_group_name_H-M   'P 1'
#
loop_
_entity.id
_entity.type
_entity.pdbx_description
1 polymer ?
#
loop_
_entity_poly.entity_id
_entity_poly.type
_entity_poly.pdbx_seq_one_letter_code
_entity_poly.pdbx_strand_id
1 'polypeptide(L)'
;MLLSFKTALIPNNGQVTAFRKASGVARHAYNWANAQVIDILATQKEGEKLKLPSAIDLHKKLVAEVKSEHIWYYEVNKNVPQKALADLRQAWDRCFSKTSKQPRFKKKGQHDSFYLESGTKAKPAIKNDGKRIKLPSIGWVRLAEPLPITATHNCVISRQADKWFISVKYEVEKPPILADRPTIGVDIGIKELAVCSHGEVF
;
A
#
# COMPACT_ATOMS: atom_id res chain seq x y z
N MET A 1 -7.50 -17.03 7.23
CA MET A 1 -8.14 -16.00 6.38
C MET A 1 -7.35 -14.71 6.51
N LEU A 2 -7.17 -13.94 5.43
CA LEU A 2 -6.49 -12.65 5.47
C LEU A 2 -7.53 -11.52 5.53
N LEU A 3 -7.53 -10.75 6.61
CA LEU A 3 -8.35 -9.55 6.76
C LEU A 3 -7.51 -8.30 6.50
N SER A 4 -8.13 -7.27 5.94
CA SER A 4 -7.52 -5.96 5.75
C SER A 4 -8.30 -4.91 6.53
N PHE A 5 -7.63 -4.17 7.39
CA PHE A 5 -8.22 -3.08 8.17
C PHE A 5 -7.66 -1.75 7.67
N LYS A 6 -8.52 -0.74 7.58
CA LYS A 6 -8.14 0.63 7.26
C LYS A 6 -8.76 1.56 8.29
N THR A 7 -7.94 2.35 8.97
CA THR A 7 -8.42 3.38 9.92
C THR A 7 -7.62 4.66 9.79
N ALA A 8 -8.19 5.77 10.24
CA ALA A 8 -7.53 7.07 10.24
C ALA A 8 -6.43 7.12 11.31
N LEU A 9 -5.38 7.88 11.01
CA LEU A 9 -4.30 8.23 11.92
C LEU A 9 -4.55 9.62 12.50
N ILE A 10 -4.11 9.83 13.73
CA ILE A 10 -4.05 11.13 14.41
C ILE A 10 -2.58 11.51 14.62
N PRO A 11 -1.85 11.87 13.54
CA PRO A 11 -0.44 12.20 13.64
C PRO A 11 -0.22 13.60 14.21
N ASN A 12 0.92 13.80 14.90
CA ASN A 12 1.41 15.15 15.22
C ASN A 12 2.11 15.81 14.01
N ASN A 13 2.48 17.09 14.13
CA ASN A 13 3.10 17.85 13.04
C ASN A 13 4.40 17.21 12.51
N GLY A 14 5.23 16.64 13.39
CA GLY A 14 6.45 15.93 12.99
C GLY A 14 6.15 14.67 12.17
N GLN A 15 5.17 13.88 12.61
CA GLN A 15 4.71 12.68 11.90
C GLN A 15 4.07 13.01 10.55
N VAL A 16 3.24 14.07 10.48
CA VAL A 16 2.68 14.56 9.21
C VAL A 16 3.81 14.97 8.25
N THR A 17 4.85 15.62 8.75
CA THR A 17 6.02 16.01 7.95
C THR A 17 6.74 14.77 7.42
N ALA A 18 6.97 13.76 8.27
CA ALA A 18 7.55 12.49 7.86
C ALA A 18 6.70 11.77 6.79
N PHE A 19 5.37 11.77 6.93
CA PHE A 19 4.45 11.18 5.95
C PHE A 19 4.50 11.89 4.60
N ARG A 20 4.58 13.23 4.60
CA ARG A 20 4.73 14.03 3.37
C ARG A 20 6.08 13.77 2.69
N LYS A 21 7.17 13.66 3.46
CA LYS A 21 8.49 13.28 2.94
C LYS A 21 8.47 11.88 2.32
N ALA A 22 7.93 10.88 3.03
CA ALA A 22 7.85 9.50 2.56
C ALA A 22 6.98 9.35 1.29
N SER A 23 5.77 9.93 1.27
CA SER A 23 4.93 9.93 0.06
C SER A 23 5.57 10.70 -1.10
N GLY A 24 6.29 11.79 -0.81
CA GLY A 24 7.10 12.51 -1.80
C GLY A 24 8.17 11.64 -2.45
N VAL A 25 8.93 10.91 -1.63
CA VAL A 25 9.96 9.97 -2.09
C VAL A 25 9.37 8.84 -2.91
N ALA A 26 8.27 8.23 -2.44
CA ALA A 26 7.57 7.18 -3.18
C ALA A 26 7.10 7.69 -4.56
N ARG A 27 6.52 8.89 -4.61
CA ARG A 27 6.09 9.52 -5.86
C ARG A 27 7.26 9.79 -6.80
N HIS A 28 8.35 10.35 -6.29
CA HIS A 28 9.53 10.66 -7.10
C HIS A 28 10.17 9.41 -7.68
N ALA A 29 10.40 8.37 -6.85
CA ALA A 29 10.95 7.09 -7.29
C ALA A 29 10.08 6.43 -8.36
N TYR A 30 8.76 6.43 -8.18
CA TYR A 30 7.82 5.90 -9.16
C TYR A 30 7.89 6.67 -10.49
N ASN A 31 7.85 8.00 -10.44
CA ASN A 31 7.83 8.84 -11.64
C ASN A 31 9.16 8.76 -12.40
N TRP A 32 10.29 8.82 -11.69
CA TRP A 32 11.62 8.66 -12.28
C TRP A 32 11.73 7.33 -13.02
N ALA A 33 11.35 6.22 -12.39
CA ALA A 33 11.41 4.92 -13.04
C ALA A 33 10.41 4.77 -14.19
N ASN A 34 9.25 5.44 -14.10
CA ASN A 34 8.28 5.42 -15.20
C ASN A 34 8.84 6.14 -16.43
N ALA A 35 9.55 7.27 -16.24
CA ALA A 35 10.25 7.96 -17.32
C ALA A 35 11.29 7.04 -17.98
N GLN A 36 12.13 6.38 -17.18
CA GLN A 36 13.12 5.42 -17.71
C GLN A 36 12.49 4.32 -18.57
N VAL A 37 11.37 3.74 -18.11
CA VAL A 37 10.67 2.70 -18.88
C VAL A 37 10.05 3.27 -20.16
N ILE A 38 9.45 4.46 -20.10
CA ILE A 38 8.89 5.14 -21.29
C ILE A 38 9.99 5.43 -22.31
N ASP A 39 11.14 5.93 -21.88
CA ASP A 39 12.27 6.24 -22.76
C ASP A 39 12.80 4.98 -23.46
N ILE A 40 12.97 3.88 -22.70
CA ILE A 40 13.37 2.57 -23.25
C ILE A 40 12.37 2.11 -24.33
N LEU A 41 11.08 2.21 -24.05
CA LEU A 41 10.03 1.83 -25.00
C LEU A 41 9.98 2.76 -26.22
N ALA A 42 10.28 4.05 -26.08
CA ALA A 42 10.31 5.01 -27.19
C ALA A 42 11.51 4.80 -28.12
N THR A 43 12.65 4.37 -27.58
CA THR A 43 13.85 4.04 -28.36
C THR A 43 13.78 2.67 -29.06
N GLN A 44 12.72 1.88 -28.80
CA GLN A 44 12.56 0.56 -29.40
C GLN A 44 12.30 0.68 -30.91
N LYS A 45 13.19 0.11 -31.73
CA LYS A 45 12.90 -0.17 -33.14
C LYS A 45 12.00 -1.40 -33.25
N GLU A 46 11.07 -1.40 -34.20
CA GLU A 46 10.21 -2.55 -34.48
C GLU A 46 11.05 -3.81 -34.68
N GLY A 47 10.80 -4.84 -33.85
CA GLY A 47 11.46 -6.15 -33.94
C GLY A 47 12.50 -6.47 -32.85
N GLU A 48 13.00 -5.50 -32.08
CA GLU A 48 13.96 -5.78 -30.99
C GLU A 48 13.27 -6.13 -29.66
N LYS A 49 13.65 -7.29 -29.08
CA LYS A 49 13.26 -7.67 -27.72
C LYS A 49 14.17 -7.00 -26.69
N LEU A 50 13.81 -5.80 -26.25
CA LEU A 50 14.46 -5.17 -25.11
C LEU A 50 13.95 -5.77 -23.80
N LYS A 51 14.90 -6.18 -22.94
CA LYS A 51 14.58 -6.60 -21.57
C LYS A 51 14.29 -5.37 -20.74
N LEU A 52 13.02 -5.22 -20.35
CA LEU A 52 12.62 -4.20 -19.39
C LEU A 52 13.35 -4.44 -18.05
N PRO A 53 13.86 -3.38 -17.41
CA PRO A 53 14.58 -3.52 -16.16
C PRO A 53 13.65 -4.04 -15.07
N SER A 54 14.16 -4.92 -14.20
CA SER A 54 13.43 -5.35 -13.02
C SER A 54 13.33 -4.20 -12.00
N ALA A 55 12.45 -4.36 -11.00
CA ALA A 55 12.41 -3.41 -9.88
C ALA A 55 13.75 -3.31 -9.14
N ILE A 56 14.56 -4.38 -9.14
CA ILE A 56 15.89 -4.42 -8.54
C ILE A 56 16.88 -3.63 -9.38
N ASP A 57 16.84 -3.76 -10.71
CA ASP A 57 17.73 -3.03 -11.61
C ASP A 57 17.45 -1.52 -11.55
N LEU A 58 16.17 -1.14 -11.57
CA LEU A 58 15.73 0.23 -11.36
C LEU A 58 16.16 0.75 -9.99
N HIS A 59 16.15 -0.08 -8.95
CA HIS A 59 16.59 0.33 -7.62
C HIS A 59 18.09 0.61 -7.57
N LYS A 60 18.92 -0.26 -8.17
CA LYS A 60 20.37 -0.05 -8.26
C LYS A 60 20.69 1.26 -8.99
N LYS A 61 20.04 1.50 -10.13
CA LYS A 61 20.21 2.72 -10.93
C LYS A 61 19.74 3.96 -10.17
N LEU A 62 18.58 3.90 -9.50
CA LEU A 62 18.08 4.98 -8.66
C LEU A 62 19.04 5.33 -7.51
N VAL A 63 19.69 4.33 -6.90
CA VAL A 63 20.68 4.57 -5.84
C VAL A 63 21.91 5.29 -6.39
N ALA A 64 22.40 4.90 -7.56
CA ALA A 64 23.59 5.50 -8.18
C ALA A 64 23.36 6.92 -8.69
N GLU A 65 22.24 7.16 -9.37
CA GLU A 65 21.98 8.41 -10.11
C GLU A 65 21.16 9.43 -9.33
N VAL A 66 20.21 8.97 -8.50
CA VAL A 66 19.25 9.89 -7.86
C VAL A 66 19.58 10.04 -6.38
N LYS A 67 19.77 8.92 -5.67
CA LYS A 67 19.87 8.94 -4.21
C LYS A 67 21.11 9.68 -3.72
N SER A 68 22.22 9.55 -4.44
CA SER A 68 23.50 10.24 -4.20
C SER A 68 23.36 11.76 -4.23
N GLU A 69 22.56 12.29 -5.16
CA GLU A 69 22.34 13.73 -5.34
C GLU A 69 21.21 14.28 -4.45
N HIS A 70 20.31 13.42 -3.99
CA HIS A 70 19.08 13.80 -3.30
C HIS A 70 19.04 13.29 -1.85
N ILE A 71 19.69 14.04 -0.95
CA ILE A 71 19.87 13.69 0.48
C ILE A 71 18.54 13.33 1.18
N TRP A 72 17.42 13.94 0.77
CA TRP A 72 16.09 13.68 1.34
C TRP A 72 15.60 12.23 1.16
N TYR A 73 16.21 11.42 0.28
CA TYR A 73 15.94 9.98 0.23
C TYR A 73 16.43 9.21 1.47
N TYR A 74 17.42 9.73 2.20
CA TYR A 74 17.96 9.09 3.41
C TYR A 74 17.13 9.44 4.65
N GLU A 75 16.27 10.45 4.57
CA GLU A 75 15.37 10.86 5.65
C GLU A 75 14.17 9.92 5.83
N VAL A 76 13.97 8.97 4.91
CA VAL A 76 12.83 8.05 4.90
C VAL A 76 13.28 6.59 4.92
N ASN A 77 12.36 5.71 5.30
CA ASN A 77 12.65 4.28 5.33
C ASN A 77 13.01 3.75 3.93
N LYS A 78 14.05 2.90 3.85
CA LYS A 78 14.55 2.30 2.60
C LYS A 78 13.47 1.59 1.77
N ASN A 79 12.44 1.05 2.43
CA ASN A 79 11.38 0.29 1.77
C ASN A 79 10.43 1.20 0.97
N VAL A 80 10.39 2.50 1.27
CA VAL A 80 9.52 3.48 0.60
C VAL A 80 9.82 3.56 -0.90
N PRO A 81 11.04 3.90 -1.35
CA PRO A 81 11.35 3.91 -2.79
C PRO A 81 11.36 2.51 -3.39
N GLN A 82 11.82 1.49 -2.66
CA GLN A 82 11.88 0.10 -3.17
C GLN A 82 10.48 -0.41 -3.55
N LYS A 83 9.49 -0.21 -2.68
CA LYS A 83 8.12 -0.62 -2.96
C LYS A 83 7.51 0.20 -4.10
N ALA A 84 7.79 1.49 -4.18
CA ALA A 84 7.31 2.34 -5.28
C ALA A 84 7.80 1.84 -6.66
N LEU A 85 9.06 1.39 -6.75
CA LEU A 85 9.63 0.78 -7.96
C LEU A 85 8.96 -0.57 -8.27
N ALA A 86 8.72 -1.41 -7.25
CA ALA A 86 8.01 -2.66 -7.43
C ALA A 86 6.56 -2.47 -7.90
N ASP A 87 5.86 -1.47 -7.36
CA ASP A 87 4.50 -1.12 -7.78
C ASP A 87 4.46 -0.64 -9.24
N LEU A 88 5.47 0.13 -9.68
CA LEU A 88 5.62 0.51 -11.08
C LEU A 88 5.82 -0.71 -11.97
N ARG A 89 6.74 -1.61 -11.60
CA ARG A 89 7.01 -2.83 -12.37
C ARG A 89 5.74 -3.65 -12.55
N GLN A 90 4.97 -3.82 -11.47
CA GLN A 90 3.69 -4.52 -11.49
C GLN A 90 2.64 -3.80 -12.36
N ALA A 91 2.61 -2.46 -12.35
CA ALA A 91 1.69 -1.70 -13.19
C ALA A 91 2.00 -1.89 -14.69
N TRP A 92 3.28 -1.93 -15.06
CA TRP A 92 3.71 -2.26 -16.42
C TRP A 92 3.41 -3.72 -16.80
N ASP A 93 3.64 -4.69 -15.90
CA ASP A 93 3.24 -6.08 -16.14
C ASP A 93 1.76 -6.20 -16.49
N ARG A 94 0.90 -5.54 -15.72
CA ARG A 94 -0.54 -5.52 -15.96
C ARG A 94 -0.93 -4.80 -17.25
N CYS A 95 -0.14 -3.80 -17.67
CA CYS A 95 -0.31 -3.14 -18.95
C CYS A 95 0.00 -4.10 -20.10
N PHE A 96 1.13 -4.82 -20.04
CA PHE A 96 1.51 -5.79 -21.07
C PHE A 96 0.58 -7.01 -21.11
N SER A 97 0.03 -7.43 -19.96
CA SER A 97 -1.01 -8.46 -19.90
C SER A 97 -2.41 -7.95 -20.29
N LYS A 98 -2.52 -6.71 -20.79
CA LYS A 98 -3.79 -6.06 -21.20
C LYS A 98 -4.86 -6.03 -20.10
N THR A 99 -4.46 -6.12 -18.84
CA THR A 99 -5.37 -6.08 -17.67
C THR A 99 -5.51 -4.67 -17.09
N SER A 100 -4.61 -3.75 -17.45
CA SER A 100 -4.73 -2.33 -17.13
C SER A 100 -4.19 -1.46 -18.26
N LYS A 101 -4.51 -0.17 -18.23
CA LYS A 101 -3.92 0.82 -19.14
C LYS A 101 -2.48 1.14 -18.73
N GLN A 102 -1.79 1.87 -19.60
CA GLN A 102 -0.43 2.36 -19.36
C GLN A 102 -0.33 3.13 -18.02
N PRO A 103 0.72 2.87 -17.22
CA PRO A 103 0.96 3.60 -15.98
C PRO A 103 1.14 5.11 -16.21
N ARG A 104 0.48 5.92 -15.39
CA ARG A 104 0.55 7.39 -15.46
C ARG A 104 1.48 7.94 -14.40
N PHE A 105 2.12 9.07 -14.69
CA PHE A 105 2.86 9.84 -13.69
C PHE A 105 1.97 10.24 -12.51
N LYS A 106 2.46 10.02 -11.30
CA LYS A 106 1.80 10.38 -10.05
C LYS A 106 1.94 11.87 -9.77
N LYS A 107 0.87 12.49 -9.24
CA LYS A 107 0.82 13.92 -8.92
C LYS A 107 0.85 14.16 -7.41
N LYS A 108 1.44 15.28 -6.99
CA LYS A 108 1.46 15.68 -5.58
C LYS A 108 0.05 16.01 -5.10
N GLY A 109 -0.32 15.56 -3.90
CA GLY A 109 -1.65 15.80 -3.34
C GLY A 109 -2.75 14.87 -3.90
N GLN A 110 -2.44 14.02 -4.89
CA GLN A 110 -3.37 13.06 -5.46
C GLN A 110 -2.88 11.64 -5.15
N HIS A 111 -3.66 10.90 -4.35
CA HIS A 111 -3.31 9.54 -3.94
C HIS A 111 -1.91 9.44 -3.31
N ASP A 112 -1.51 10.41 -2.49
CA ASP A 112 -0.25 10.36 -1.76
C ASP A 112 -0.25 9.14 -0.83
N SER A 113 0.69 8.21 -1.06
CA SER A 113 0.81 7.00 -0.26
C SER A 113 2.24 6.50 -0.21
N PHE A 114 2.56 5.72 0.82
CA PHE A 114 3.84 5.04 0.93
C PHE A 114 3.69 3.74 1.72
N TYR A 115 4.59 2.81 1.45
CA TYR A 115 4.67 1.51 2.11
C TYR A 115 5.75 1.51 3.17
N LEU A 116 5.46 0.85 4.29
CA LEU A 116 6.44 0.54 5.31
C LEU A 116 6.42 -0.96 5.60
N GLU A 117 7.60 -1.49 5.90
CA GLU A 117 7.79 -2.87 6.32
C GLU A 117 8.89 -2.94 7.37
N SER A 118 8.71 -3.84 8.33
CA SER A 118 9.71 -4.15 9.35
C SER A 118 9.51 -5.56 9.87
N GLY A 119 10.62 -6.29 9.99
CA GLY A 119 10.61 -7.71 10.26
C GLY A 119 10.27 -8.53 9.01
N THR A 120 9.87 -9.78 9.23
CA THR A 120 9.42 -10.69 8.17
C THR A 120 8.00 -11.16 8.48
N LYS A 121 7.34 -11.86 7.54
CA LYS A 121 6.06 -12.50 7.82
C LYS A 121 6.12 -13.43 9.03
N ALA A 122 7.22 -14.17 9.19
CA ALA A 122 7.44 -15.07 10.33
C ALA A 122 7.78 -14.33 11.63
N LYS A 123 8.36 -13.13 11.54
CA LYS A 123 8.76 -12.30 12.68
C LYS A 123 8.35 -10.85 12.45
N PRO A 124 7.04 -10.53 12.54
CA PRO A 124 6.53 -9.18 12.30
C PRO A 124 7.01 -8.21 13.40
N ALA A 125 7.45 -7.01 13.00
CA ALA A 125 8.01 -6.02 13.93
C ALA A 125 7.19 -4.73 14.06
N ILE A 126 6.16 -4.52 13.23
CA ILE A 126 5.22 -3.40 13.39
C ILE A 126 4.18 -3.81 14.43
N LYS A 127 4.31 -3.27 15.64
CA LYS A 127 3.45 -3.59 16.79
C LYS A 127 2.45 -2.46 17.05
N ASN A 128 1.29 -2.81 17.59
CA ASN A 128 0.27 -1.86 18.02
C ASN A 128 -0.18 -2.17 19.47
N ASP A 129 -0.71 -1.16 20.16
CA ASP A 129 -1.28 -1.28 21.52
C ASP A 129 -2.81 -1.13 21.53
N GLY A 130 -3.45 -1.34 20.37
CA GLY A 130 -4.86 -1.10 20.14
C GLY A 130 -5.16 0.34 19.76
N LYS A 131 -4.58 1.33 20.45
CA LYS A 131 -4.88 2.77 20.24
C LYS A 131 -3.79 3.49 19.44
N ARG A 132 -2.60 2.91 19.34
CA ARG A 132 -1.43 3.44 18.64
C ARG A 132 -0.72 2.33 17.92
N ILE A 133 0.01 2.68 16.86
CA ILE A 133 0.86 1.78 16.09
C ILE A 133 2.29 2.32 16.03
N LYS A 134 3.29 1.46 16.23
CA LYS A 134 4.70 1.81 16.18
C LYS A 134 5.23 1.60 14.77
N LEU A 135 5.43 2.70 14.05
CA LEU A 135 5.94 2.70 12.68
C LEU A 135 7.47 2.76 12.63
N PRO A 136 8.12 2.03 11.70
CA PRO A 136 9.57 2.11 11.49
C PRO A 136 10.01 3.55 11.18
N SER A 137 11.08 4.02 11.82
CA SER A 137 11.65 5.38 11.64
C SER A 137 10.73 6.55 12.04
N ILE A 138 9.45 6.32 12.35
CA ILE A 138 8.46 7.38 12.67
C ILE A 138 8.02 7.31 14.14
N GLY A 139 8.01 6.11 14.74
CA GLY A 139 7.60 5.90 16.14
C GLY A 139 6.10 5.67 16.31
N TRP A 140 5.58 5.94 17.51
CA TRP A 140 4.19 5.69 17.88
C TRP A 140 3.23 6.74 17.30
N VAL A 141 2.25 6.30 16.52
CA VAL A 141 1.20 7.14 15.93
C VAL A 141 -0.16 6.70 16.46
N ARG A 142 -1.00 7.66 16.86
CA ARG A 142 -2.35 7.41 17.35
C ARG A 142 -3.29 6.99 16.22
N LEU A 143 -4.18 6.06 16.52
CA LEU A 143 -5.26 5.60 15.64
C LEU A 143 -6.57 6.30 16.03
N ALA A 144 -7.44 6.55 15.06
CA ALA A 144 -8.79 7.06 15.32
C ALA A 144 -9.72 5.94 15.81
N GLU A 145 -9.62 4.76 15.20
CA GLU A 145 -10.31 3.55 15.64
C GLU A 145 -9.29 2.51 16.05
N PRO A 146 -9.58 1.69 17.08
CA PRO A 146 -8.62 0.71 17.53
C PRO A 146 -8.42 -0.40 16.51
N LEU A 147 -7.19 -0.90 16.43
CA LEU A 147 -6.84 -2.11 15.67
C LEU A 147 -6.77 -3.31 16.62
N PRO A 148 -7.01 -4.54 16.12
CA PRO A 148 -6.69 -5.76 16.85
C PRO A 148 -5.23 -5.74 17.32
N ILE A 149 -4.98 -6.04 18.59
CA ILE A 149 -3.64 -6.05 19.18
C ILE A 149 -2.88 -7.25 18.62
N THR A 150 -2.09 -7.00 17.59
CA THR A 150 -1.25 -8.00 16.93
C THR A 150 -0.11 -7.31 16.17
N ALA A 151 0.89 -8.09 15.78
CA ALA A 151 2.00 -7.60 15.00
C ALA A 151 1.76 -7.83 13.52
N THR A 152 2.16 -6.87 12.68
CA THR A 152 2.19 -7.02 11.23
C THR A 152 3.59 -6.77 10.71
N HIS A 153 3.91 -7.34 9.55
CA HIS A 153 5.20 -7.12 8.90
C HIS A 153 5.18 -5.85 8.05
N ASN A 154 4.01 -5.46 7.55
CA ASN A 154 3.89 -4.32 6.65
C ASN A 154 2.60 -3.51 6.83
N CYS A 155 2.64 -2.28 6.33
CA CYS A 155 1.48 -1.41 6.26
C CYS A 155 1.61 -0.44 5.08
N VAL A 156 0.48 0.13 4.67
CA VAL A 156 0.43 1.24 3.70
C VAL A 156 -0.19 2.43 4.38
N ILE A 157 0.48 3.58 4.29
CA ILE A 157 -0.07 4.85 4.75
C ILE A 157 -0.49 5.64 3.53
N SER A 158 -1.69 6.19 3.55
CA SER A 158 -2.28 6.92 2.44
C SER A 158 -2.98 8.19 2.92
N ARG A 159 -3.00 9.22 2.08
CA ARG A 159 -3.72 10.46 2.33
C ARG A 159 -5.01 10.48 1.52
N GLN A 160 -6.10 10.82 2.19
CA GLN A 160 -7.39 11.10 1.56
C GLN A 160 -7.92 12.40 2.14
N ALA A 161 -8.13 13.40 1.26
CA ALA A 161 -8.33 14.78 1.66
C ALA A 161 -7.23 15.23 2.65
N ASP A 162 -7.61 15.69 3.85
CA ASP A 162 -6.66 16.17 4.87
C ASP A 162 -6.34 15.14 5.95
N LYS A 163 -6.82 13.90 5.79
CA LYS A 163 -6.59 12.83 6.75
C LYS A 163 -5.60 11.80 6.20
N TRP A 164 -4.80 11.27 7.12
CA TRP A 164 -3.92 10.13 6.86
C TRP A 164 -4.59 8.86 7.37
N PHE A 165 -4.44 7.79 6.62
CA PHE A 165 -4.99 6.48 6.92
C PHE A 165 -3.88 5.46 6.90
N ILE A 166 -4.01 4.44 7.74
CA ILE A 166 -3.18 3.24 7.70
C ILE A 166 -4.02 2.06 7.26
N SER A 167 -3.48 1.27 6.34
CA SER A 167 -4.00 -0.02 5.93
C SER A 167 -3.04 -1.12 6.38
N VAL A 168 -3.55 -2.08 7.15
CA VAL A 168 -2.81 -3.24 7.67
C VAL A 168 -3.52 -4.53 7.29
N LYS A 169 -2.75 -5.60 7.11
CA LYS A 169 -3.28 -6.94 6.87
C LYS A 169 -2.99 -7.83 8.07
N TYR A 170 -4.00 -8.57 8.49
CA TYR A 170 -3.91 -9.56 9.56
C TYR A 170 -4.33 -10.92 9.05
N GLU A 171 -3.53 -11.92 9.38
CA GLU A 171 -3.89 -13.30 9.20
C GLU A 171 -4.64 -13.75 10.45
N VAL A 172 -5.90 -14.11 10.27
CA VAL A 172 -6.77 -14.61 11.35
C VAL A 172 -7.11 -16.05 11.06
N GLU A 173 -7.21 -16.86 12.11
CA GLU A 173 -7.74 -18.21 11.97
C GLU A 173 -9.17 -18.14 11.45
N LYS A 174 -9.47 -18.96 10.45
CA LYS A 174 -10.82 -19.05 9.92
C LYS A 174 -11.62 -19.88 10.94
N PRO A 175 -12.73 -19.36 11.50
CA PRO A 175 -13.53 -20.14 12.42
C PRO A 175 -14.03 -21.41 11.71
N PRO A 176 -14.16 -22.54 12.42
CA PRO A 176 -14.66 -23.77 11.84
C PRO A 176 -16.08 -23.54 11.31
N ILE A 177 -16.32 -23.99 10.08
CA ILE A 177 -17.66 -23.96 9.49
C ILE A 177 -18.34 -25.27 9.89
N LEU A 178 -19.45 -25.20 10.63
CA LEU A 178 -20.31 -26.35 10.89
C LEU A 178 -20.88 -26.86 9.57
N ALA A 179 -20.78 -28.17 9.32
CA ALA A 179 -21.23 -28.80 8.08
C ALA A 179 -22.76 -28.72 7.91
N ASP A 180 -23.49 -28.73 9.03
CA ASP A 180 -24.94 -28.81 9.06
C ASP A 180 -25.55 -27.52 9.62
N ARG A 181 -25.52 -26.48 8.78
CA ARG A 181 -26.02 -25.15 9.13
C ARG A 181 -27.35 -24.89 8.41
N PRO A 182 -28.38 -24.39 9.13
CA PRO A 182 -29.64 -24.04 8.51
C PRO A 182 -29.37 -23.00 7.42
N THR A 183 -29.91 -23.25 6.22
CA THR A 183 -29.83 -22.30 5.11
C THR A 183 -30.95 -21.29 5.27
N ILE A 184 -30.61 -20.01 5.28
CA ILE A 184 -31.55 -18.91 5.34
C ILE A 184 -31.45 -18.13 4.04
N GLY A 185 -32.58 -17.96 3.35
CA GLY A 185 -32.68 -17.02 2.24
C GLY A 185 -32.79 -15.60 2.80
N VAL A 186 -32.04 -14.65 2.25
CA VAL A 186 -32.09 -13.24 2.63
C VAL A 186 -32.50 -12.43 1.41
N ASP A 187 -33.63 -11.73 1.49
CA ASP A 187 -34.11 -10.79 0.50
C ASP A 187 -33.83 -9.35 0.95
N ILE A 188 -33.29 -8.52 0.06
CA ILE A 188 -32.86 -7.15 0.38
C ILE A 188 -33.80 -6.19 -0.34
N GLY A 189 -34.56 -5.40 0.43
CA GLY A 189 -35.62 -4.54 -0.08
C GLY A 189 -35.33 -3.04 0.01
N ILE A 190 -36.24 -2.25 -0.57
CA ILE A 190 -36.26 -0.78 -0.44
C ILE A 190 -37.05 -0.36 0.81
N LYS A 191 -38.10 -1.12 1.15
CA LYS A 191 -38.97 -0.84 2.30
C LYS A 191 -38.38 -1.35 3.61
N GLU A 192 -37.86 -2.57 3.59
CA GLU A 192 -37.16 -3.22 4.70
C GLU A 192 -35.73 -3.51 4.23
N LEU A 193 -34.72 -3.33 5.11
CA LEU A 193 -33.32 -3.48 4.74
C LEU A 193 -32.99 -4.93 4.38
N ALA A 194 -33.49 -5.88 5.18
CA ALA A 194 -33.41 -7.31 4.85
C ALA A 194 -34.55 -8.13 5.47
N VAL A 195 -35.11 -9.06 4.71
CA VAL A 195 -36.10 -10.04 5.17
C VAL A 195 -35.52 -11.44 5.01
N CYS A 196 -35.53 -12.21 6.10
CA CYS A 196 -35.03 -13.58 6.08
C CYS A 196 -36.15 -14.60 5.91
N SER A 197 -35.85 -15.76 5.31
CA SER A 197 -36.83 -16.83 5.06
C SER A 197 -37.44 -17.43 6.34
N HIS A 198 -36.82 -17.21 7.50
CA HIS A 198 -37.36 -17.56 8.81
C HIS A 198 -38.17 -16.44 9.48
N GLY A 199 -38.45 -15.36 8.76
CA GLY A 199 -39.38 -14.29 9.17
C GLY A 199 -38.76 -13.12 9.93
N GLU A 200 -37.45 -13.11 10.20
CA GLU A 200 -36.78 -11.92 10.75
C GLU A 200 -36.68 -10.81 9.71
N VAL A 201 -36.86 -9.56 10.16
CA VAL A 201 -36.80 -8.33 9.35
C VAL A 201 -35.82 -7.36 10.01
N PHE A 202 -34.93 -6.77 9.21
CA PHE A 202 -33.90 -5.80 9.60
C PHE A 202 -34.08 -4.48 8.87
#